data_AF-A0A850T7V9-F1
#
_entry.id   AF-A0A850T7V9-F1
#
_cell.length_a   1.000
_cell.length_b   1.000
_cell.length_c   1.000
_cell.angle_alpha   90.00
_cell.angle_beta   90.00
_cell.angle_gamma   90.00
#
_symmetry.space_group_name_H-M   'P 1'
#
loop_
_entity.id
_entity.type
_entity.pdbx_description
1 polymer ?
#
loop_
_entity_poly.entity_id
_entity_poly.type
_entity_poly.pdbx_seq_one_letter_code
_entity_poly.pdbx_strand_id
1 'polypeptide(L)'
;MNLDKHFVKYEAVVNMVDQVFDRVKKEYPKEVFCREKCSDCCYAIFDLTLIEALYLNHKFNEKFSGKEKADLIAIADKTDRALAKMKRDAYKKVKDGADQLEIVGKMSQERVRCPLLGENDLCLMYEHRPITCRVYGIPTSTAGASHICGRTNFVQGKAYPTLNMDKIYTQLQLLSAELVKDINSTNIRMHELLIPVSMAMVTLFNDEFLGVKKDG
;
A
#
# COMPACT_ATOMS: atom_id res chain seq x y z
N MET A 1 0.87 -2.21 23.31
CA MET A 1 0.08 -3.30 22.70
C MET A 1 1.00 -4.14 21.80
N ASN A 2 0.97 -5.48 21.92
CA ASN A 2 1.76 -6.37 21.06
C ASN A 2 0.91 -6.78 19.84
N LEU A 3 1.42 -6.53 18.62
CA LEU A 3 0.76 -6.88 17.36
C LEU A 3 1.46 -8.02 16.60
N ASP A 4 2.50 -8.62 17.17
CA ASP A 4 3.42 -9.55 16.50
C ASP A 4 2.68 -10.72 15.88
N LYS A 5 1.68 -11.28 16.58
CA LYS A 5 0.86 -12.39 16.07
C LYS A 5 0.14 -12.05 14.75
N HIS A 6 -0.27 -10.79 14.57
CA HIS A 6 -0.93 -10.33 13.36
C HIS A 6 0.09 -10.03 12.27
N PHE A 7 1.27 -9.51 12.65
CA PHE A 7 2.37 -9.31 11.72
C PHE A 7 2.88 -10.62 11.13
N VAL A 8 2.98 -11.70 11.91
CA VAL A 8 3.31 -13.04 11.39
C VAL A 8 2.30 -13.49 10.32
N LYS A 9 1.01 -13.25 10.54
CA LYS A 9 -0.03 -13.59 9.55
C LYS A 9 0.07 -12.72 8.29
N TYR A 10 0.36 -11.43 8.45
CA TYR A 10 0.60 -10.54 7.32
C TYR A 10 1.85 -10.93 6.52
N GLU A 11 2.94 -11.30 7.20
CA GLU A 11 4.16 -11.78 6.57
C GLU A 11 3.94 -13.09 5.79
N ALA A 12 3.03 -13.96 6.23
CA ALA A 12 2.61 -15.12 5.44
C ALA A 12 1.96 -14.72 4.10
N VAL A 13 1.13 -13.66 4.08
CA VAL A 13 0.55 -13.11 2.84
C VAL A 13 1.65 -12.50 1.97
N VAL A 14 2.57 -11.75 2.56
CA VAL A 14 3.74 -11.19 1.87
C VAL A 14 4.55 -12.29 1.18
N ASN A 15 4.89 -13.35 1.90
CA ASN A 15 5.67 -14.47 1.37
C ASN A 15 4.95 -15.17 0.21
N MET A 16 3.64 -15.37 0.33
CA MET A 16 2.84 -15.94 -0.76
C MET A 16 2.85 -15.04 -2.00
N VAL A 17 2.71 -13.74 -1.81
CA VAL A 17 2.73 -12.75 -2.90
C VAL A 17 4.11 -12.69 -3.58
N ASP A 18 5.19 -12.71 -2.81
CA ASP A 18 6.55 -12.74 -3.34
C ASP A 18 6.80 -14.02 -4.15
N GLN A 19 6.30 -15.18 -3.69
CA GLN A 19 6.38 -16.43 -4.45
C GLN A 19 5.61 -16.38 -5.79
N VAL A 20 4.45 -15.72 -5.83
CA VAL A 20 3.72 -15.50 -7.08
C VAL A 20 4.53 -14.60 -8.02
N PHE A 21 5.06 -13.49 -7.52
CA PHE A 21 5.90 -12.59 -8.30
C PHE A 21 7.12 -13.31 -8.88
N ASP A 22 7.83 -14.08 -8.06
CA ASP A 22 9.02 -14.84 -8.48
C ASP A 22 8.69 -15.90 -9.54
N ARG A 23 7.53 -16.56 -9.43
CA ARG A 23 7.07 -17.49 -10.46
C ARG A 23 6.87 -16.78 -11.80
N VAL A 24 6.12 -15.67 -11.82
CA VAL A 24 5.88 -14.91 -13.04
C VAL A 24 7.19 -14.38 -13.62
N LYS A 25 8.10 -13.88 -12.78
CA LYS A 25 9.43 -13.41 -13.21
C LYS A 25 10.29 -14.52 -13.82
N LYS A 26 10.21 -15.74 -13.29
CA LYS A 26 10.92 -16.91 -13.85
C LYS A 26 10.32 -17.37 -15.18
N GLU A 27 9.00 -17.36 -15.31
CA GLU A 27 8.31 -17.76 -16.53
C GLU A 27 8.40 -16.69 -17.64
N TYR A 28 8.41 -15.40 -17.28
CA TYR A 28 8.38 -14.26 -18.19
C TYR A 28 9.51 -13.24 -17.89
N PRO A 29 10.79 -13.65 -17.99
CA PRO A 29 11.92 -12.80 -17.61
C PRO A 29 12.16 -11.61 -18.56
N LYS A 30 11.60 -11.65 -19.79
CA LYS A 30 11.70 -10.55 -20.76
C LYS A 30 10.61 -9.50 -20.56
N GLU A 31 9.54 -9.88 -19.87
CA GLU A 31 8.37 -9.07 -19.57
C GLU A 31 8.51 -8.34 -18.23
N VAL A 32 9.08 -9.02 -17.24
CA VAL A 32 9.27 -8.49 -15.89
C VAL A 32 10.62 -7.81 -15.74
N PHE A 33 10.63 -6.48 -15.84
CA PHE A 33 11.85 -5.67 -15.60
C PHE A 33 12.04 -5.22 -14.15
N CYS A 34 11.07 -5.53 -13.27
CA CYS A 34 11.10 -5.08 -11.89
C CYS A 34 12.29 -5.71 -11.13
N ARG A 35 13.10 -4.82 -10.58
CA ARG A 35 14.32 -5.07 -9.80
C ARG A 35 14.53 -3.90 -8.84
N GLU A 36 15.44 -4.05 -7.89
CA GLU A 36 15.89 -2.90 -7.09
C GLU A 36 16.25 -1.72 -8.00
N LYS A 37 15.92 -0.51 -7.55
CA LYS A 37 16.07 0.75 -8.31
C LYS A 37 15.09 0.93 -9.48
N CYS A 38 14.16 0.00 -9.71
CA CYS A 38 12.96 0.28 -10.51
C CYS A 38 11.99 1.10 -9.66
N SER A 39 12.02 2.43 -9.76
CA SER A 39 11.22 3.33 -8.91
C SER A 39 9.81 3.60 -9.42
N ASP A 40 9.29 2.87 -10.41
CA ASP A 40 7.99 3.20 -11.01
C ASP A 40 6.82 3.08 -10.02
N CYS A 41 6.84 2.02 -9.20
CA CYS A 41 5.85 1.84 -8.12
C CYS A 41 5.92 2.97 -7.08
N CYS A 42 7.06 3.65 -6.95
CA CYS A 42 7.23 4.76 -6.02
C CYS A 42 6.59 6.07 -6.53
N TYR A 43 5.92 6.06 -7.69
CA TYR A 43 5.11 7.18 -8.16
C TYR A 43 3.63 6.82 -8.28
N ALA A 44 3.26 5.56 -8.04
CA ALA A 44 1.88 5.11 -8.07
C ALA A 44 1.12 5.55 -6.82
N ILE A 45 -0.14 5.92 -7.00
CA ILE A 45 -1.04 6.30 -5.91
C ILE A 45 -1.87 5.08 -5.52
N PHE A 46 -1.75 4.66 -4.27
CA PHE A 46 -2.55 3.60 -3.68
C PHE A 46 -2.66 3.83 -2.17
N ASP A 47 -3.69 3.25 -1.57
CA ASP A 47 -3.89 3.24 -0.13
C ASP A 47 -3.60 1.85 0.43
N LEU A 48 -3.16 1.81 1.69
CA LEU A 48 -2.85 0.61 2.45
C LEU A 48 -4.06 0.16 3.27
N THR A 49 -4.23 -1.14 3.43
CA THR A 49 -5.12 -1.67 4.48
C THR A 49 -4.58 -1.36 5.88
N LEU A 50 -5.42 -1.44 6.91
CA LEU A 50 -5.01 -1.17 8.30
C LEU A 50 -3.80 -2.03 8.72
N ILE A 51 -3.82 -3.34 8.44
CA ILE A 51 -2.71 -4.25 8.79
C ILE A 51 -1.40 -3.85 8.10
N GLU A 52 -1.45 -3.46 6.83
CA GLU A 52 -0.29 -2.97 6.08
C GLU A 52 0.25 -1.66 6.65
N ALA A 53 -0.65 -0.71 6.97
CA ALA A 53 -0.27 0.57 7.53
C ALA A 53 0.40 0.42 8.91
N LEU A 54 -0.16 -0.43 9.77
CA LEU A 54 0.41 -0.76 11.08
C LEU A 54 1.78 -1.41 10.96
N TYR A 55 1.92 -2.41 10.06
CA TYR A 55 3.19 -3.09 9.84
C TYR A 55 4.26 -2.15 9.28
N LEU A 56 3.91 -1.34 8.28
CA LEU A 56 4.82 -0.36 7.70
C LEU A 56 5.26 0.68 8.75
N ASN A 57 4.32 1.21 9.54
CA ASN A 57 4.61 2.15 10.61
C ASN A 57 5.54 1.54 11.67
N HIS A 58 5.26 0.31 12.10
CA HIS A 58 6.07 -0.43 13.05
C HIS A 58 7.52 -0.57 12.53
N LYS A 59 7.71 -1.10 11.32
CA LYS A 59 9.03 -1.25 10.71
C LYS A 59 9.73 0.08 10.43
N PHE A 60 8.98 1.13 10.10
CA PHE A 60 9.52 2.47 9.94
C PHE A 60 10.08 3.02 11.26
N ASN A 61 9.35 2.83 12.36
CA ASN A 61 9.76 3.25 13.69
C ASN A 61 10.92 2.43 14.27
N GLU A 62 11.04 1.15 13.90
CA GLU A 62 12.21 0.33 14.23
C GLU A 62 13.46 0.79 13.46
N LYS A 63 13.29 1.16 12.19
CA LYS A 63 14.42 1.47 11.29
C LYS A 63 14.95 2.89 11.44
N PHE A 64 14.10 3.88 11.65
CA PHE A 64 14.47 5.29 11.61
C PHE A 64 14.25 5.97 12.95
N SER A 65 15.21 6.83 13.34
CA SER A 65 15.12 7.65 14.55
C SER A 65 15.80 9.01 14.36
N GLY A 66 15.63 9.91 15.34
CA GLY A 66 16.30 11.21 15.36
C GLY A 66 16.05 12.06 14.11
N LYS A 67 17.12 12.68 13.60
CA LYS A 67 17.05 13.61 12.46
C LYS A 67 16.58 12.96 11.17
N GLU A 68 17.05 11.75 10.86
CA GLU A 68 16.67 11.04 9.63
C GLU A 68 15.16 10.79 9.58
N LYS A 69 14.58 10.32 10.68
CA LYS A 69 13.12 10.15 10.80
C LYS A 69 12.37 11.47 10.64
N ALA A 70 12.84 12.55 11.25
CA ALA A 70 12.22 13.87 11.15
C ALA A 70 12.22 14.40 9.70
N ASP A 71 13.32 14.22 8.98
CA ASP A 71 13.44 14.61 7.57
C ASP A 71 12.48 13.80 6.69
N LEU A 72 12.33 12.49 6.94
CA LEU A 72 11.37 11.63 6.23
C LEU A 72 9.91 11.99 6.52
N ILE A 73 9.58 12.34 7.77
CA ILE A 73 8.25 12.83 8.15
C ILE A 73 7.93 14.13 7.41
N ALA A 74 8.88 15.06 7.31
CA ALA A 74 8.67 16.31 6.56
C ALA A 74 8.41 16.08 5.06
N ILE A 75 9.01 15.04 4.47
CA ILE A 75 8.71 14.60 3.09
C ILE A 75 7.33 13.97 3.00
N ALA A 76 6.96 13.11 3.97
CA ALA A 76 5.64 12.51 4.05
C ALA A 76 4.53 13.58 4.14
N ASP A 77 4.71 14.62 4.97
CA ASP A 77 3.76 15.73 5.09
C ASP A 77 3.54 16.49 3.78
N LYS A 78 4.59 16.70 2.99
CA LYS A 78 4.48 17.32 1.65
C LYS A 78 3.66 16.45 0.71
N THR A 79 3.93 15.15 0.73
CA THR A 79 3.21 14.15 -0.08
C THR A 79 1.74 14.10 0.33
N ASP A 80 1.47 14.10 1.62
CA ASP A 80 0.12 14.01 2.16
C ASP A 80 -0.75 15.20 1.77
N ARG A 81 -0.19 16.42 1.84
CA ARG A 81 -0.88 17.62 1.35
C ARG A 81 -1.25 17.54 -0.13
N ALA A 82 -0.38 16.95 -0.96
CA ALA A 82 -0.66 16.75 -2.38
C ALA A 82 -1.80 15.74 -2.59
N LEU A 83 -1.76 14.61 -1.88
CA LEU A 83 -2.80 13.57 -1.93
C LEU A 83 -4.13 14.07 -1.38
N ALA A 84 -4.13 14.80 -0.27
CA ALA A 84 -5.34 15.38 0.32
C ALA A 84 -6.00 16.40 -0.60
N LYS A 85 -5.20 17.25 -1.29
CA LYS A 85 -5.72 18.17 -2.31
C LYS A 85 -6.36 17.38 -3.46
N MET A 86 -5.68 16.37 -3.97
CA MET A 86 -6.19 15.53 -5.06
C MET A 86 -7.50 14.80 -4.68
N LYS A 87 -7.55 14.15 -3.51
CA LYS A 87 -8.76 13.48 -2.99
C LYS A 87 -9.91 14.47 -2.84
N ARG A 88 -9.64 15.68 -2.33
CA ARG A 88 -10.66 16.74 -2.19
C ARG A 88 -11.20 17.20 -3.55
N ASP A 89 -10.33 17.42 -4.52
CA ASP A 89 -10.73 17.87 -5.86
C ASP A 89 -11.51 16.78 -6.61
N ALA A 90 -11.10 15.51 -6.46
CA ALA A 90 -11.84 14.35 -6.97
C ALA A 90 -13.24 14.24 -6.34
N TYR A 91 -13.33 14.35 -5.01
CA TYR A 91 -14.61 14.30 -4.30
C TYR A 91 -15.58 15.41 -4.74
N LYS A 92 -15.09 16.63 -4.95
CA LYS A 92 -15.91 17.73 -5.47
C LYS A 92 -16.48 17.40 -6.86
N LYS A 93 -15.63 16.92 -7.78
CA LYS A 93 -16.08 16.54 -9.13
C LYS A 93 -17.16 15.46 -9.11
N VAL A 94 -16.98 14.42 -8.29
CA VAL A 94 -18.00 13.36 -8.13
C VAL A 94 -19.30 13.93 -7.56
N LYS A 95 -19.20 14.81 -6.56
CA LYS A 95 -20.37 15.49 -5.97
C LYS A 95 -21.10 16.38 -7.00
N ASP A 96 -20.36 16.98 -7.92
CA ASP A 96 -20.88 17.81 -9.01
C ASP A 96 -21.40 16.97 -10.21
N GLY A 97 -21.48 15.63 -10.07
CA GLY A 97 -22.10 14.72 -11.03
C GLY A 97 -21.15 14.03 -12.01
N ALA A 98 -19.83 14.15 -11.84
CA ALA A 98 -18.87 13.41 -12.65
C ALA A 98 -18.92 11.90 -12.33
N ASP A 99 -18.68 11.07 -13.34
CA ASP A 99 -18.62 9.62 -13.19
C ASP A 99 -17.47 9.21 -12.26
N GLN A 100 -17.79 8.44 -11.23
CA GLN A 100 -16.81 8.04 -10.21
C GLN A 100 -15.71 7.15 -10.79
N LEU A 101 -16.04 6.26 -11.72
CA LEU A 101 -15.08 5.34 -12.32
C LEU A 101 -14.08 6.10 -13.18
N GLU A 102 -14.53 7.10 -13.94
CA GLU A 102 -13.67 8.00 -14.71
C GLU A 102 -12.72 8.81 -13.82
N ILE A 103 -13.22 9.34 -12.70
CA ILE A 103 -12.40 10.09 -11.74
C ILE A 103 -11.32 9.20 -11.12
N VAL A 104 -11.68 7.99 -10.68
CA VAL A 104 -10.73 7.00 -10.15
C VAL A 104 -9.70 6.62 -11.22
N GLY A 105 -10.13 6.41 -12.46
CA GLY A 105 -9.25 6.15 -13.60
C GLY A 105 -8.23 7.27 -13.80
N LYS A 106 -8.66 8.54 -13.80
CA LYS A 106 -7.77 9.70 -13.90
C LYS A 106 -6.79 9.77 -12.72
N MET A 107 -7.26 9.56 -11.50
CA MET A 107 -6.39 9.54 -10.31
C MET A 107 -5.33 8.43 -10.38
N SER A 108 -5.64 7.28 -10.96
CA SER A 108 -4.68 6.18 -11.11
C SER A 108 -3.50 6.52 -12.05
N GLN A 109 -3.66 7.51 -12.93
CA GLN A 109 -2.63 7.98 -13.84
C GLN A 109 -1.79 9.11 -13.26
N GLU A 110 -2.26 9.74 -12.17
CA GLU A 110 -1.52 10.77 -11.48
C GLU A 110 -0.27 10.17 -10.83
N ARG A 111 0.84 10.91 -10.88
CA ARG A 111 2.14 10.46 -10.37
C ARG A 111 2.53 11.30 -9.18
N VAL A 112 2.48 10.70 -7.99
CA VAL A 112 2.89 11.34 -6.74
C VAL A 112 4.07 10.59 -6.16
N ARG A 113 5.20 11.28 -5.98
CA ARG A 113 6.43 10.68 -5.45
C ARG A 113 6.19 10.17 -4.02
N CYS A 114 6.46 8.90 -3.81
CA CYS A 114 6.42 8.24 -2.51
C CYS A 114 7.46 8.84 -1.57
N PRO A 115 7.11 9.08 -0.29
CA PRO A 115 8.04 9.61 0.70
C PRO A 115 9.17 8.63 1.06
N LEU A 116 8.96 7.34 0.82
CA LEU A 116 9.95 6.28 1.07
C LEU A 116 10.91 6.06 -0.12
N LEU A 117 10.81 6.86 -1.19
CA LEU A 117 11.80 6.84 -2.27
C LEU A 117 13.03 7.61 -1.81
N GLY A 118 14.13 6.89 -1.57
CA GLY A 118 15.43 7.44 -1.17
C GLY A 118 16.28 7.87 -2.37
N GLU A 119 17.58 7.98 -2.12
CA GLU A 119 18.57 8.24 -3.17
C GLU A 119 18.73 7.04 -4.11
N ASN A 120 19.23 7.28 -5.32
CA ASN A 120 19.49 6.25 -6.34
C ASN A 120 18.28 5.36 -6.68
N ASP A 121 17.07 5.94 -6.62
CA ASP A 121 15.81 5.25 -6.88
C ASP A 121 15.53 4.04 -5.97
N LEU A 122 16.19 3.97 -4.81
CA LEU A 122 16.04 2.88 -3.86
C LEU A 122 14.94 3.17 -2.84
N CYS A 123 14.02 2.23 -2.66
CA CYS A 123 13.03 2.33 -1.60
C CYS A 123 13.70 2.13 -0.23
N LEU A 124 13.51 3.09 0.66
CA LEU A 124 14.03 3.04 2.03
C LEU A 124 13.40 1.92 2.87
N MET A 125 12.26 1.38 2.44
CA MET A 125 11.54 0.28 3.07
C MET A 125 11.40 -0.93 2.14
N TYR A 126 12.38 -1.16 1.25
CA TYR A 126 12.27 -2.20 0.22
C TYR A 126 11.88 -3.58 0.76
N GLU A 127 12.52 -4.05 1.84
CA GLU A 127 12.22 -5.35 2.48
C GLU A 127 10.82 -5.40 3.13
N HIS A 128 10.29 -4.26 3.56
CA HIS A 128 9.00 -4.14 4.24
C HIS A 128 7.96 -3.44 3.36
N ARG A 129 8.16 -3.45 2.05
CA ARG A 129 7.28 -2.78 1.09
C ARG A 129 5.86 -3.39 1.13
N PRO A 130 4.81 -2.58 0.95
CA PRO A 130 3.43 -3.05 0.89
C PRO A 130 3.17 -4.05 -0.25
N ILE A 131 2.04 -4.76 -0.19
CA ILE A 131 1.66 -5.76 -1.20
C ILE A 131 1.63 -5.14 -2.60
N THR A 132 1.00 -3.98 -2.76
CA THR A 132 0.91 -3.28 -4.05
C THR A 132 2.30 -3.04 -4.67
N CYS A 133 3.31 -2.69 -3.87
CA CYS A 133 4.68 -2.50 -4.34
C CYS A 133 5.35 -3.81 -4.77
N ARG A 134 5.01 -4.94 -4.14
CA ARG A 134 5.59 -6.27 -4.46
C ARG A 134 5.10 -6.79 -5.80
N VAL A 135 3.84 -6.52 -6.13
CA VAL A 135 3.17 -7.07 -7.32
C VAL A 135 3.18 -6.12 -8.51
N TYR A 136 3.63 -4.88 -8.34
CA TYR A 136 3.54 -3.84 -9.36
C TYR A 136 4.17 -4.23 -10.72
N GLY A 137 5.20 -5.08 -10.70
CA GLY A 137 5.90 -5.52 -11.91
C GLY A 137 5.27 -6.71 -12.66
N ILE A 138 4.14 -7.25 -12.20
CA ILE A 138 3.44 -8.38 -12.82
C ILE A 138 2.00 -8.01 -13.18
N PRO A 139 1.32 -8.76 -14.07
CA PRO A 139 -0.08 -8.51 -14.36
C PRO A 139 -0.95 -8.76 -13.12
N THR A 140 -1.80 -7.80 -12.81
CA THR A 140 -2.78 -7.89 -11.72
C THR A 140 -4.19 -7.72 -12.27
N SER A 141 -5.20 -8.16 -11.54
CA SER A 141 -6.60 -7.87 -11.86
C SER A 141 -7.37 -7.38 -10.66
N THR A 142 -8.19 -6.35 -10.86
CA THR A 142 -9.08 -5.75 -9.86
C THR A 142 -10.43 -5.52 -10.52
N ALA A 143 -11.52 -5.94 -9.88
CA ALA A 143 -12.87 -5.82 -10.43
C ALA A 143 -13.01 -6.38 -11.87
N GLY A 144 -12.27 -7.46 -12.18
CA GLY A 144 -12.23 -8.09 -13.50
C GLY A 144 -11.42 -7.36 -14.58
N ALA A 145 -10.89 -6.17 -14.29
CA ALA A 145 -9.99 -5.45 -15.19
C ALA A 145 -8.53 -5.81 -14.91
N SER A 146 -7.76 -6.10 -15.96
CA SER A 146 -6.32 -6.36 -15.86
C SER A 146 -5.52 -5.07 -15.91
N HIS A 147 -4.51 -4.99 -15.05
CA HIS A 147 -3.57 -3.87 -14.96
C HIS A 147 -2.14 -4.38 -15.13
N ILE A 148 -1.37 -3.65 -15.94
CA ILE A 148 0.06 -3.90 -16.16
C ILE A 148 0.83 -2.60 -15.90
N CYS A 149 2.02 -2.71 -15.31
CA CYS A 149 2.92 -1.57 -15.19
C CYS A 149 3.43 -1.14 -16.57
N GLY A 150 3.40 0.16 -16.84
CA GLY A 150 3.81 0.74 -18.14
C GLY A 150 5.30 0.56 -18.47
N ARG A 151 6.11 0.07 -17.54
CA ARG A 151 7.52 -0.28 -17.79
C ARG A 151 7.75 -1.75 -18.13
N THR A 152 6.71 -2.60 -18.09
CA THR A 152 6.81 -4.03 -18.42
C THR A 152 6.62 -4.26 -19.92
N ASN A 153 7.06 -5.42 -20.43
CA ASN A 153 6.78 -5.82 -21.82
C ASN A 153 5.54 -6.73 -21.95
N PHE A 154 4.66 -6.75 -20.95
CA PHE A 154 3.39 -7.47 -21.08
C PHE A 154 2.53 -6.81 -22.16
N VAL A 155 2.00 -7.63 -23.07
CA VAL A 155 1.18 -7.16 -24.19
C VAL A 155 -0.30 -7.29 -23.84
N GLN A 156 -1.04 -6.19 -23.92
CA GLN A 156 -2.49 -6.19 -23.71
C GLN A 156 -3.19 -7.14 -24.70
N GLY A 157 -4.13 -7.94 -24.19
CA GLY A 157 -4.88 -8.93 -24.98
C GLY A 157 -4.20 -10.30 -25.10
N LYS A 158 -2.96 -10.47 -24.62
CA LYS A 158 -2.35 -11.81 -24.45
C LYS A 158 -2.65 -12.38 -23.07
N ALA A 159 -2.73 -13.71 -23.00
CA ALA A 159 -2.93 -14.42 -21.75
C ALA A 159 -1.60 -14.51 -20.98
N TYR A 160 -1.57 -13.95 -19.77
CA TYR A 160 -0.47 -14.07 -18.81
C TYR A 160 -1.03 -14.45 -17.43
N PRO A 161 -0.23 -15.10 -16.57
CA PRO A 161 -0.60 -15.28 -15.18
C PRO A 161 -0.91 -13.92 -14.55
N THR A 162 -2.12 -13.79 -14.03
CA THR A 162 -2.65 -12.54 -13.49
C THR A 162 -3.00 -12.73 -12.03
N LEU A 163 -2.40 -11.92 -11.15
CA LEU A 163 -2.71 -11.96 -9.73
C LEU A 163 -4.04 -11.25 -9.45
N ASN A 164 -5.00 -11.97 -8.88
CA ASN A 164 -6.27 -11.39 -8.48
C ASN A 164 -6.11 -10.58 -7.18
N MET A 165 -6.16 -9.26 -7.28
CA MET A 165 -5.99 -8.35 -6.16
C MET A 165 -7.20 -8.32 -5.24
N ASP A 166 -8.41 -8.55 -5.75
CA ASP A 166 -9.64 -8.60 -4.93
C ASP A 166 -9.54 -9.69 -3.84
N LYS A 167 -8.94 -10.84 -4.18
CA LYS A 167 -8.65 -11.92 -3.22
C LYS A 167 -7.64 -11.50 -2.16
N ILE A 168 -6.58 -10.80 -2.56
CA ILE A 168 -5.54 -10.33 -1.63
C ILE A 168 -6.11 -9.27 -0.69
N TYR A 169 -6.83 -8.27 -1.22
CA TYR A 169 -7.49 -7.26 -0.42
C TYR A 169 -8.50 -7.85 0.56
N THR A 170 -9.26 -8.87 0.14
CA THR A 170 -10.17 -9.60 1.05
C THR A 170 -9.41 -10.24 2.20
N GLN A 171 -8.27 -10.91 1.94
CA GLN A 171 -7.45 -11.50 2.99
C GLN A 171 -6.87 -10.44 3.95
N LEU A 172 -6.36 -9.32 3.42
CA LEU A 172 -5.82 -8.23 4.24
C LEU A 172 -6.89 -7.55 5.11
N GLN A 173 -8.12 -7.42 4.57
CA GLN A 173 -9.28 -6.92 5.31
C GLN A 173 -9.69 -7.87 6.44
N LEU A 174 -9.69 -9.18 6.19
CA LEU A 174 -9.95 -10.18 7.24
C LEU A 174 -8.89 -10.13 8.36
N LEU A 175 -7.61 -10.01 8.01
CA LEU A 175 -6.54 -9.83 9.00
C LEU A 175 -6.71 -8.54 9.81
N SER A 176 -7.11 -7.45 9.14
CA SER A 176 -7.39 -6.18 9.79
C SER A 176 -8.60 -6.29 10.74
N ALA A 177 -9.66 -6.99 10.34
CA ALA A 177 -10.85 -7.22 11.17
C ALA A 177 -10.54 -8.11 12.40
N GLU A 178 -9.75 -9.16 12.20
CA GLU A 178 -9.25 -10.00 13.30
C GLU A 178 -8.46 -9.17 14.30
N LEU A 179 -7.54 -8.32 13.82
CA LEU A 179 -6.76 -7.42 14.67
C LEU A 179 -7.65 -6.49 15.50
N VAL A 180 -8.60 -5.80 14.86
CA VAL A 180 -9.52 -4.86 15.53
C VAL A 180 -10.32 -5.56 16.62
N LYS A 181 -10.76 -6.79 16.37
CA LYS A 181 -11.47 -7.63 17.36
C LYS A 181 -10.56 -8.00 18.52
N ASP A 182 -9.35 -8.48 18.24
CA ASP A 182 -8.44 -9.03 19.24
C ASP A 182 -7.87 -7.97 20.20
N ILE A 183 -7.79 -6.72 19.75
CA ILE A 183 -7.41 -5.59 20.60
C ILE A 183 -8.60 -5.00 21.38
N ASN A 184 -9.80 -5.59 21.25
CA ASN A 184 -11.06 -5.10 21.82
C ASN A 184 -11.32 -3.63 21.49
N SER A 185 -11.07 -3.23 20.24
CA SER A 185 -11.28 -1.86 19.80
C SER A 185 -12.74 -1.47 19.90
N THR A 186 -13.01 -0.27 20.42
CA THR A 186 -14.33 0.37 20.33
C THR A 186 -14.67 0.79 18.90
N ASN A 187 -13.66 0.94 18.03
CA ASN A 187 -13.80 1.35 16.64
C ASN A 187 -13.94 0.14 15.71
N ILE A 188 -15.07 -0.56 15.79
CA ILE A 188 -15.28 -1.85 15.10
C ILE A 188 -15.08 -1.81 13.57
N ARG A 189 -15.31 -0.66 12.92
CA ARG A 189 -15.15 -0.47 11.47
C ARG A 189 -13.76 0.00 11.04
N MET A 190 -12.81 0.10 11.98
CA MET A 190 -11.44 0.55 11.70
C MET A 190 -10.71 -0.32 10.67
N HIS A 191 -11.08 -1.60 10.56
CA HIS A 191 -10.49 -2.50 9.59
C HIS A 191 -10.71 -2.06 8.13
N GLU A 192 -11.79 -1.29 7.87
CA GLU A 192 -12.12 -0.74 6.56
C GLU A 192 -11.27 0.48 6.17
N LEU A 193 -10.41 0.98 7.08
CA LEU A 193 -9.57 2.14 6.80
C LEU A 193 -8.58 1.84 5.67
N LEU A 194 -8.50 2.80 4.74
CA LEU A 194 -7.52 2.86 3.67
C LEU A 194 -6.61 4.06 3.91
N ILE A 195 -5.31 3.79 4.08
CA ILE A 195 -4.33 4.75 4.62
C ILE A 195 -3.21 4.94 3.58
N PRO A 196 -2.99 6.16 3.05
CA PRO A 196 -1.85 6.43 2.19
C PRO A 196 -0.52 6.11 2.87
N VAL A 197 0.51 5.75 2.09
CA VAL A 197 1.87 5.50 2.61
C VAL A 197 2.39 6.68 3.45
N SER A 198 2.12 7.93 3.01
CA SER A 198 2.49 9.14 3.75
C SER A 198 1.85 9.19 5.14
N MET A 199 0.54 8.92 5.24
CA MET A 199 -0.18 8.91 6.51
C MET A 199 0.28 7.76 7.40
N ALA A 200 0.52 6.57 6.83
CA ALA A 200 0.99 5.41 7.59
C ALA A 200 2.33 5.69 8.30
N MET A 201 3.23 6.47 7.69
CA MET A 201 4.51 6.84 8.32
C MET A 201 4.35 7.77 9.52
N VAL A 202 3.42 8.73 9.44
CA VAL A 202 3.30 9.82 10.44
C VAL A 202 2.25 9.54 11.51
N THR A 203 1.33 8.60 11.26
CA THR A 203 0.25 8.28 12.19
C THR A 203 0.79 7.64 13.47
N LEU A 204 0.33 8.14 14.61
CA LEU A 204 0.57 7.55 15.92
C LEU A 204 -0.53 6.51 16.21
N PHE A 205 -0.25 5.24 15.92
CA PHE A 205 -1.15 4.12 16.21
C PHE A 205 -1.10 3.72 17.69
N ASN A 206 -1.47 4.65 18.58
CA ASN A 206 -1.58 4.41 20.01
C ASN A 206 -2.94 3.80 20.38
N ASP A 207 -3.11 3.47 21.67
CA ASP A 207 -4.36 2.90 22.19
C ASP A 207 -5.58 3.80 21.89
N GLU A 208 -5.42 5.12 21.93
CA GLU A 208 -6.50 6.08 21.63
C GLU A 208 -6.93 6.00 20.16
N PHE A 209 -5.99 6.09 19.23
CA PHE A 209 -6.26 5.93 17.81
C PHE A 209 -6.96 4.60 17.55
N LEU A 210 -6.46 3.53 18.16
CA LEU A 210 -6.94 2.17 17.98
C LEU A 210 -8.23 1.85 18.77
N GLY A 211 -8.76 2.81 19.54
CA GLY A 211 -9.98 2.60 20.33
C GLY A 211 -9.83 1.55 21.43
N VAL A 212 -8.62 1.31 21.91
CA VAL A 212 -8.35 0.39 23.03
C VAL A 212 -8.59 1.16 24.33
N LYS A 213 -9.55 0.69 25.13
CA LYS A 213 -9.76 1.26 26.47
C LYS A 213 -8.53 0.97 27.31
N LYS A 214 -7.94 2.01 27.92
CA LYS A 214 -7.00 1.82 29.02
C LYS A 214 -7.82 1.38 30.22
N ASP A 215 -7.64 0.14 30.66
CA ASP A 215 -8.15 -0.26 31.97
C ASP A 215 -7.52 0.68 33.00
N GLY A 216 -8.38 1.42 33.71
CA GLY A 216 -7.99 2.37 34.75
C GLY A 216 -7.54 1.69 36.03
#